data_AF-A0A2N8L9W5-F1
#
_entry.id   AF-A0A2N8L9W5-F1
#
_cell.length_a   1.000
_cell.length_b   1.000
_cell.length_c   1.000
_cell.angle_alpha   90.00
_cell.angle_beta   90.00
_cell.angle_gamma   90.00
#
_symmetry.space_group_name_H-M   'P 1'
#
loop_
_entity.id
_entity.type
_entity.pdbx_description
1 polymer ?
#
loop_
_entity_poly.entity_id
_entity_poly.type
_entity_poly.pdbx_seq_one_letter_code
_entity_poly.pdbx_strand_id
1 'polypeptide(L)'
;FDYIKETRTSTGFQQEIRVYKAEYPDLAPQKGLYVNQRYQELKRKESQALLSEEGSHIFAKRKIDVEPVFGQIKACLGYKRCNLRGKGKVKIDMGLVLMANNLLKYNKRMIRN
;
A
#
# COMPACT_ATOMS: atom_id res chain seq x y z
N PHE A 1 -14.21 -22.75 -19.55
CA PHE A 1 -14.76 -21.38 -19.43
C PHE A 1 -16.26 -21.57 -19.50
N ASP A 2 -16.96 -21.17 -18.45
CA ASP A 2 -18.38 -21.49 -18.31
C ASP A 2 -19.23 -20.26 -18.62
N TYR A 3 -18.99 -19.16 -17.91
CA TYR A 3 -19.72 -17.90 -18.11
C TYR A 3 -18.97 -16.70 -17.53
N ILE A 4 -19.46 -15.50 -17.88
CA ILE A 4 -19.00 -14.22 -17.32
C ILE A 4 -20.03 -13.78 -16.28
N LYS A 5 -19.54 -13.40 -15.09
CA LYS A 5 -20.34 -12.78 -14.04
C LYS A 5 -19.97 -11.30 -13.95
N GLU A 6 -20.97 -10.44 -14.13
CA GLU A 6 -20.84 -9.01 -13.84
C GLU A 6 -21.14 -8.75 -12.37
N THR A 7 -20.30 -7.99 -11.70
CA THR A 7 -20.48 -7.61 -10.30
C THR A 7 -20.09 -6.16 -10.06
N ARG A 8 -20.64 -5.54 -9.03
CA ARG A 8 -20.28 -4.19 -8.59
C ARG A 8 -19.64 -4.26 -7.21
N THR A 9 -18.48 -3.63 -7.04
CA THR A 9 -17.81 -3.55 -5.74
C THR A 9 -18.55 -2.59 -4.81
N SER A 10 -18.32 -2.70 -3.50
CA SER A 10 -18.84 -1.74 -2.49
C SER A 10 -18.37 -0.30 -2.74
N THR A 11 -17.22 -0.14 -3.40
CA THR A 11 -16.66 1.14 -3.84
C THR A 11 -17.24 1.65 -5.17
N GLY A 12 -18.17 0.91 -5.78
CA GLY A 12 -18.93 1.34 -6.94
C GLY A 12 -18.37 0.91 -8.31
N PHE A 13 -17.25 0.20 -8.37
CA PHE A 13 -16.62 -0.24 -9.63
C PHE A 13 -17.32 -1.46 -10.20
N GLN A 14 -17.59 -1.44 -11.50
CA GLN A 14 -18.07 -2.60 -12.25
C GLN A 14 -16.89 -3.53 -12.60
N GLN A 15 -17.12 -4.83 -12.49
CA GLN A 15 -16.13 -5.87 -12.74
C GLN A 15 -16.74 -7.03 -13.50
N GLU A 16 -16.00 -7.52 -14.48
CA GLU A 16 -16.29 -8.76 -15.20
C GLU A 16 -15.40 -9.87 -14.63
N ILE A 17 -16.03 -10.95 -14.16
CA ILE A 17 -15.36 -12.11 -13.57
C ILE A 17 -15.65 -13.32 -14.45
N ARG A 18 -14.60 -13.90 -15.03
CA ARG A 18 -14.71 -15.16 -15.77
C ARG A 18 -14.75 -16.31 -14.77
N VAL A 19 -15.80 -17.13 -14.85
CA VAL A 19 -16.00 -18.28 -13.98
C VAL A 19 -15.66 -19.55 -14.75
N TYR A 20 -14.84 -20.39 -14.14
CA TYR A 20 -14.44 -21.70 -14.64
C TYR A 20 -14.89 -22.73 -13.60
N LYS A 21 -15.75 -23.67 -13.96
CA LYS A 21 -16.17 -24.75 -13.05
C LYS A 21 -15.30 -25.98 -13.29
N ALA A 22 -15.19 -26.80 -12.25
CA ALA A 22 -14.63 -28.13 -12.40
C ALA A 22 -15.59 -29.02 -13.18
N GLU A 23 -15.07 -29.93 -14.01
CA GLU A 23 -15.88 -30.89 -14.77
C GLU A 23 -16.71 -31.81 -13.86
N TYR A 24 -16.17 -32.14 -12.68
CA TYR A 24 -16.83 -32.93 -11.64
C TYR A 24 -16.83 -32.16 -10.32
N PRO A 25 -17.77 -31.22 -10.11
CA PRO A 25 -17.79 -30.33 -8.95
C PRO A 25 -17.91 -31.05 -7.59
N ASP A 26 -18.51 -32.24 -7.59
CA ASP A 26 -18.77 -33.02 -6.36
C ASP A 26 -17.55 -33.79 -5.88
N LEU A 27 -16.62 -34.11 -6.80
CA LEU A 27 -15.36 -34.78 -6.51
C LEU A 27 -14.20 -33.77 -6.36
N ALA A 28 -14.37 -32.55 -6.87
CA ALA A 28 -13.34 -31.53 -6.85
C ALA A 28 -13.30 -30.78 -5.51
N PRO A 29 -12.12 -30.63 -4.87
CA PRO A 29 -11.98 -29.83 -3.65
C PRO A 29 -12.29 -28.34 -3.88
N GLN A 30 -12.12 -27.85 -5.10
CA GLN A 30 -12.48 -26.49 -5.50
C GLN A 30 -13.50 -26.53 -6.65
N LYS A 31 -14.73 -26.07 -6.37
CA LYS A 31 -15.87 -26.15 -7.30
C LYS A 31 -15.74 -25.25 -8.52
N GLY A 32 -14.85 -24.26 -8.47
CA GLY A 32 -14.54 -23.40 -9.61
C GLY A 32 -13.55 -22.29 -9.28
N LEU A 33 -12.96 -21.74 -10.34
CA LEU A 33 -12.02 -20.63 -10.33
C LEU A 33 -12.70 -19.36 -10.85
N TYR A 34 -12.46 -18.25 -10.17
CA TYR A 34 -12.99 -16.93 -10.51
C TYR A 34 -11.83 -16.03 -10.89
N VAL A 35 -11.77 -15.60 -12.16
CA VAL A 35 -10.67 -14.80 -12.67
C VAL A 35 -11.18 -13.45 -13.16
N ASN A 36 -10.72 -12.38 -12.53
CA ASN A 36 -10.88 -11.02 -13.02
C ASN A 36 -9.66 -10.67 -13.88
N GLN A 37 -9.83 -10.63 -15.20
CA GLN A 37 -8.71 -10.41 -16.13
C GLN A 37 -8.12 -9.00 -16.02
N ARG A 38 -8.98 -7.98 -15.98
CA ARG A 38 -8.57 -6.59 -15.82
C ARG A 38 -7.72 -6.39 -14.56
N TYR A 39 -8.10 -7.02 -13.45
CA TYR A 39 -7.32 -6.99 -12.22
C TYR A 39 -5.94 -7.63 -12.40
N GLN A 40 -5.84 -8.77 -13.10
CA GLN A 40 -4.56 -9.43 -13.35
C GLN A 40 -3.64 -8.58 -14.24
N GLU A 41 -4.18 -7.88 -15.24
CA GLU A 41 -3.43 -6.95 -16.08
C GLU A 41 -2.88 -5.78 -15.28
N LEU A 42 -3.73 -5.13 -14.47
CA LEU A 42 -3.31 -4.05 -13.58
C LEU A 42 -2.24 -4.53 -12.60
N LYS A 43 -2.42 -5.70 -11.99
CA LYS A 43 -1.42 -6.29 -11.09
C LYS A 43 -0.10 -6.54 -11.81
N ARG A 44 -0.12 -7.02 -13.06
CA ARG A 44 1.08 -7.23 -13.86
C ARG A 44 1.79 -5.92 -14.17
N LYS A 45 1.04 -4.88 -14.59
CA LYS A 45 1.58 -3.56 -14.87
C LYS A 45 2.28 -2.95 -13.66
N GLU A 46 1.64 -2.98 -12.50
CA GLU A 46 2.22 -2.48 -11.26
C GLU A 46 3.44 -3.32 -10.83
N SER A 47 3.36 -4.64 -10.94
CA SER A 47 4.48 -5.53 -10.61
C SER A 47 5.69 -5.27 -11.51
N GLN A 48 5.48 -5.03 -12.81
CA GLN A 48 6.56 -4.69 -13.74
C GLN A 48 7.19 -3.35 -13.39
N ALA A 49 6.37 -2.33 -13.05
CA ALA A 49 6.89 -1.03 -12.62
C ALA A 49 7.70 -1.14 -11.32
N LEU A 50 7.22 -1.91 -10.34
CA LEU A 50 7.92 -2.11 -9.07
C LEU A 50 9.22 -2.93 -9.19
N LEU A 51 9.24 -3.93 -10.08
CA LEU A 51 10.40 -4.79 -10.31
C LEU A 51 11.38 -4.25 -11.35
N SER A 52 11.04 -3.15 -12.02
CA SER A 52 11.98 -2.41 -12.87
C SER A 52 13.20 -1.97 -12.05
N GLU A 53 14.33 -1.78 -12.72
CA GLU A 53 15.56 -1.31 -12.06
C GLU A 53 15.34 0.02 -11.33
N GLU A 54 14.68 0.97 -11.98
CA GLU A 54 14.31 2.27 -11.39
C GLU A 54 13.39 2.10 -10.18
N GLY A 55 12.32 1.30 -10.32
CA GLY A 55 11.35 1.06 -9.24
C GLY A 55 11.99 0.39 -8.03
N SER A 56 12.85 -0.61 -8.27
CA SER A 56 13.62 -1.30 -7.25
C SER A 56 14.58 -0.37 -6.52
N HIS A 57 15.30 0.48 -7.27
CA HIS A 57 16.21 1.48 -6.69
C HIS A 57 15.46 2.50 -5.81
N ILE A 58 14.32 3.02 -6.28
CA ILE A 58 13.47 3.93 -5.49
C ILE A 58 12.97 3.22 -4.22
N PHE A 59 12.53 1.97 -4.33
CA PHE A 59 12.06 1.20 -3.19
C PHE A 59 13.17 0.93 -2.17
N ALA A 60 14.37 0.59 -2.62
CA ALA A 60 15.54 0.42 -1.76
C ALA A 60 15.88 1.73 -1.01
N LYS A 61 15.88 2.86 -1.72
CA LYS A 61 16.11 4.19 -1.13
C LYS A 61 15.07 4.54 -0.06
N ARG A 62 13.80 4.21 -0.28
CA ARG A 62 12.72 4.45 0.72
C ARG A 62 12.96 3.73 2.04
N LYS A 63 13.49 2.50 2.02
CA LYS A 63 13.81 1.74 3.23
C LYS A 63 14.89 2.39 4.08
N ILE A 64 15.81 3.12 3.45
CA ILE A 64 16.95 3.77 4.12
C ILE A 64 16.56 5.18 4.57
N ASP A 65 15.92 5.95 3.69
CA ASP A 65 15.69 7.37 3.94
C ASP A 65 14.36 7.62 4.66
N VAL A 66 13.28 7.00 4.17
CA VAL A 66 11.90 7.40 4.49
C VAL A 66 11.33 6.58 5.63
N GLU A 67 11.43 5.25 5.56
CA GLU A 67 10.87 4.34 6.56
C GLU A 67 11.43 4.56 7.97
N PRO A 68 12.75 4.80 8.16
CA PRO A 68 13.30 5.05 9.49
C PRO A 68 12.78 6.33 10.13
N VAL A 69 12.50 7.37 9.34
CA VAL A 69 11.90 8.62 9.83
C VAL A 69 10.51 8.34 10.41
N PHE A 70 9.67 7.58 9.71
CA PHE A 70 8.35 7.20 10.21
C PHE A 70 8.42 6.27 11.42
N GLY A 71 9.40 5.35 11.45
CA GLY A 71 9.68 4.51 12.62
C GLY A 71 10.02 5.34 13.85
N GLN A 72 10.93 6.32 13.70
CA GLN A 72 11.32 7.25 14.76
C GLN A 72 10.15 8.10 15.24
N ILE A 73 9.34 8.64 14.33
CA ILE A 73 8.14 9.40 14.70
C ILE A 73 7.21 8.55 15.57
N LYS A 74 6.96 7.29 15.19
CA LYS A 74 6.09 6.40 15.96
C LYS A 74 6.70 5.99 17.31
N ALA A 75 7.99 5.68 17.34
CA ALA A 75 8.66 5.16 18.53
C ALA A 75 9.07 6.26 19.52
N CYS A 76 9.63 7.37 19.02
CA CYS A 76 10.15 8.46 19.85
C CYS A 76 9.09 9.53 20.16
N LEU A 77 8.22 9.87 19.21
CA LEU A 77 7.17 10.89 19.42
C LEU A 77 5.82 10.27 19.80
N GLY A 78 5.67 8.94 19.73
CA GLY A 78 4.40 8.26 19.99
C GLY A 78 3.30 8.57 18.96
N TYR A 79 3.63 9.27 17.87
CA TYR A 79 2.66 9.77 16.90
C TYR A 79 2.25 8.65 15.93
N LYS A 80 1.12 7.99 16.26
CA LYS A 80 0.57 6.85 15.50
C LYS A 80 -0.61 7.23 14.60
N ARG A 81 -1.29 8.33 14.90
CA ARG A 81 -2.51 8.80 14.22
C ARG A 81 -2.48 10.33 14.16
N CYS A 82 -3.06 10.90 13.09
CA CYS A 82 -3.24 12.35 13.02
C CYS A 82 -4.31 12.78 14.03
N ASN A 83 -4.06 13.88 14.72
CA ASN A 83 -4.97 14.41 15.73
C ASN A 83 -6.11 15.21 15.07
N LEU A 84 -5.83 15.80 13.90
CA LEU A 84 -6.77 16.62 13.18
C LEU A 84 -7.40 15.88 11.99
N ARG A 85 -8.61 16.27 11.61
CA ARG A 85 -9.32 15.79 10.42
C ARG A 85 -9.37 16.86 9.33
N GLY A 86 -9.28 16.43 8.08
CA GLY A 86 -9.28 17.29 6.89
C GLY A 86 -7.87 17.55 6.33
N LYS A 87 -7.73 17.54 5.00
CA LYS A 87 -6.45 17.56 4.30
C LYS A 87 -5.53 18.72 4.73
N GLY A 88 -6.07 19.93 4.87
CA GLY A 88 -5.29 21.11 5.28
C GLY A 88 -4.74 20.99 6.71
N LYS A 89 -5.59 20.58 7.66
CA LYS A 89 -5.20 20.44 9.06
C LYS A 89 -4.21 19.30 9.26
N VAL A 90 -4.43 18.15 8.61
CA VAL A 90 -3.51 17.00 8.63
C VAL A 90 -2.13 17.39 8.08
N LYS A 91 -2.08 18.23 7.03
CA LYS A 91 -0.80 18.71 6.48
C LYS A 91 -0.01 19.52 7.51
N ILE A 92 -0.67 20.39 8.26
CA ILE A 92 -0.03 21.19 9.32
C ILE A 92 0.45 20.28 10.45
N ASP A 93 -0.42 19.38 10.94
CA ASP A 93 -0.11 18.41 12.00
C ASP A 93 1.13 17.57 11.66
N MET A 94 1.15 17.00 10.44
CA MET A 94 2.30 16.24 9.95
C MET A 94 3.57 17.08 9.84
N GLY A 95 3.46 18.35 9.42
CA GLY A 95 4.58 19.29 9.36
C GLY A 95 5.20 19.54 10.73
N LEU A 96 4.38 19.77 11.76
CA LEU A 96 4.84 19.95 13.15
C LEU A 96 5.58 18.72 13.66
N VAL A 97 5.04 17.52 13.42
CA VAL A 97 5.65 16.25 13.83
C VAL A 97 7.02 16.05 13.16
N LEU A 98 7.13 16.37 11.87
CA LEU A 98 8.39 16.29 11.14
C LEU A 98 9.43 17.30 11.68
N MET A 99 9.01 18.53 11.97
CA MET A 99 9.90 19.53 12.58
C MET A 99 10.39 19.09 13.95
N ALA A 100 9.51 18.59 14.81
CA ALA A 100 9.87 18.04 16.12
C ALA A 100 10.91 16.90 15.99
N ASN A 101 10.69 15.97 15.06
CA ASN A 101 11.64 14.88 14.81
C ASN A 101 13.01 15.40 14.34
N ASN A 102 13.04 16.43 13.49
CA ASN A 102 14.29 17.03 13.02
C ASN A 102 15.05 17.74 14.15
N LEU A 103 14.34 18.45 15.04
CA LEU A 103 14.95 19.09 16.22
C LEU A 103 15.55 18.05 17.18
N LEU A 104 14.86 16.93 17.42
CA LEU A 104 15.40 15.83 18.22
C LEU A 104 16.69 15.25 17.61
N LYS A 105 16.74 15.11 16.28
CA LYS A 105 17.95 14.66 15.57
C LYS A 105 19.08 15.67 15.69
N TYR A 106 18.77 16.97 15.54
CA TYR A 106 19.76 18.04 15.65
C TYR A 106 20.38 18.07 17.05
N ASN A 107 19.55 18.03 18.10
CA ASN A 107 20.04 18.01 19.48
C ASN A 107 20.92 16.78 19.77
N LYS A 108 20.51 15.59 19.32
CA LYS A 108 21.33 14.37 19.45
C LYS A 108 22.68 14.46 18.74
N ARG A 109 22.78 15.19 17.62
CA ARG A 109 24.05 15.43 16.92
C ARG A 109 24.92 16.42 17.70
N MET A 110 24.32 17.49 18.22
CA MET A 110 25.02 18.49 19.04
C MET A 110 25.63 17.90 20.31
N ILE A 111 24.92 17.01 21.02
CA ILE A 111 25.40 16.37 22.25
C ILE A 111 26.52 15.34 21.99
N ARG A 112 26.60 14.81 20.77
CA ARG A 112 27.53 13.73 20.40
C ARG A 112 28.84 14.25 19.80
N ASN A 113 28.91 15.53 19.45
CA ASN A 113 30.11 16.25 19.06
C ASN A 113 30.71 16.94 20.29
#